data_AF-A0A2F0ADZ1-F1
#
_entry.id   AF-A0A2F0ADZ1-F1
#
_cell.length_a   1.000
_cell.length_b   1.000
_cell.length_c   1.000
_cell.angle_alpha   90.00
_cell.angle_beta   90.00
_cell.angle_gamma   90.00
#
_symmetry.space_group_name_H-M   'P 1'
#
loop_
_entity.id
_entity.type
_entity.pdbx_description
1 polymer ?
#
loop_
_entity_poly.entity_id
_entity_poly.type
_entity_poly.pdbx_seq_one_letter_code
_entity_poly.pdbx_strand_id
1 'polypeptide(L)'
;MNKLFLILSILIFLLSCEKNPSSSEPLWGCMDDTACNYNADANRNDDSCLYQSELFDCQGVCIAETSMGCDCGEVLDICGQCNGSGPDDFFDCDGNCIGELDCNGECGGTAVLDCNGECGGLALVDCNGECGGSAIIDCNGECGGTAIEDCNGMCNGIFVVDENNNCCDPSSIGSCGLCSDYGLEDSDFYNDYEIIFEDNFDGPDIDSNNWNFEEWNAGTFNEELQTYTSSPNNAFIENNHLVIRSLRENSLIDSTNENSSPYEYTSARLTTQYKVDFQPIACGACGGGEIKVEVRAKLPSGVGTWPAIWMLPTYSVYGGWPASGEIDIMEHAPGTTGLNNILATVHTSAYNVSQNNQVSNGPIEVSGASDEFKTYKLTWSQDELSAEVIIDDNGNTVSTLYHENDENGSEFWPFDQDFFILLNLAVGGNMGGEVIDNSAFPQDLKIDYVRVSQRGCNE
;
A
#
# COMPACT_ATOMS: atom_id res chain seq x y z
N MET A 1 0.31 -30.19 42.30
CA MET A 1 -0.38 -31.23 43.09
C MET A 1 -0.31 -32.53 42.31
N ASN A 2 0.31 -33.56 42.92
CA ASN A 2 0.05 -35.02 42.83
C ASN A 2 -0.40 -35.64 41.49
N LYS A 3 0.09 -36.81 41.03
CA LYS A 3 0.86 -37.92 41.63
C LYS A 3 1.15 -38.89 40.45
N LEU A 4 2.39 -39.35 40.28
CA LEU A 4 2.87 -40.68 40.70
C LEU A 4 2.81 -41.74 39.57
N PHE A 5 3.94 -41.94 38.88
CA PHE A 5 4.24 -43.13 38.09
C PHE A 5 5.37 -43.92 38.78
N LEU A 6 5.21 -45.24 38.77
CA LEU A 6 5.90 -46.22 39.64
C LEU A 6 7.30 -46.61 39.11
N ILE A 7 8.30 -46.41 39.99
CA ILE A 7 9.36 -47.33 40.46
C ILE A 7 10.45 -47.86 39.48
N LEU A 8 11.59 -47.21 39.66
CA LEU A 8 13.04 -47.51 39.56
C LEU A 8 13.53 -48.90 40.01
N SER A 9 14.63 -49.43 39.40
CA SER A 9 15.89 -49.89 40.07
C SER A 9 16.94 -50.41 39.05
N ILE A 10 18.01 -49.65 38.73
CA ILE A 10 19.44 -49.77 39.16
C ILE A 10 20.20 -51.01 38.58
N LEU A 11 21.46 -51.02 38.12
CA LEU A 11 22.48 -50.09 37.59
C LEU A 11 23.72 -51.00 37.29
N ILE A 12 24.34 -50.88 36.09
CA ILE A 12 25.77 -51.13 35.72
C ILE A 12 26.44 -52.49 36.05
N PHE A 13 27.04 -53.15 35.03
CA PHE A 13 28.47 -53.56 35.03
C PHE A 13 28.94 -53.94 33.61
N LEU A 14 30.14 -53.45 33.25
CA LEU A 14 30.83 -53.57 31.96
C LEU A 14 31.67 -54.86 31.85
N LEU A 15 31.90 -55.24 30.58
CA LEU A 15 33.09 -55.89 29.98
C LEU A 15 33.24 -57.43 30.00
N SER A 16 33.37 -57.91 28.74
CA SER A 16 34.25 -58.96 28.22
C SER A 16 33.89 -60.43 28.44
N CYS A 17 33.57 -61.11 27.34
CA CYS A 17 33.93 -62.51 27.16
C CYS A 17 34.27 -62.77 25.68
N GLU A 18 35.56 -63.00 25.44
CA GLU A 18 36.17 -63.43 24.17
C GLU A 18 35.58 -64.77 23.70
N LYS A 19 35.43 -64.93 22.37
CA LYS A 19 35.15 -66.22 21.72
C LYS A 19 36.32 -66.64 20.84
N ASN A 20 36.67 -67.91 21.00
CA ASN A 20 37.69 -68.75 20.37
C ASN A 20 38.06 -68.52 18.88
N PRO A 21 39.28 -68.94 18.45
CA PRO A 21 39.86 -68.67 17.14
C PRO A 21 39.65 -69.81 16.10
N SER A 22 39.32 -69.47 14.86
CA SER A 22 39.94 -70.02 13.62
C SER A 22 39.37 -69.38 12.33
N SER A 23 40.26 -69.10 11.38
CA SER A 23 40.08 -68.83 9.92
C SER A 23 40.40 -67.39 9.44
N SER A 24 41.33 -67.29 8.49
CA SER A 24 41.74 -66.08 7.79
C SER A 24 40.73 -65.71 6.70
N GLU A 25 40.31 -64.44 6.65
CA GLU A 25 39.39 -63.87 5.65
C GLU A 25 39.98 -63.91 4.21
N PRO A 26 39.18 -64.17 3.16
CA PRO A 26 39.63 -64.11 1.77
C PRO A 26 39.82 -62.66 1.28
N LEU A 27 40.91 -62.40 0.54
CA LEU A 27 41.27 -61.10 -0.05
C LEU A 27 41.16 -61.18 -1.57
N TRP A 28 40.25 -60.39 -2.14
CA TRP A 28 39.89 -60.41 -3.56
C TRP A 28 40.68 -59.37 -4.36
N GLY A 29 41.08 -59.70 -5.59
CA GLY A 29 41.71 -58.76 -6.54
C GLY A 29 42.26 -59.45 -7.80
N CYS A 30 42.66 -58.67 -8.80
CA CYS A 30 43.26 -59.20 -10.03
C CYS A 30 44.57 -59.95 -9.73
N MET A 31 44.62 -61.23 -10.10
CA MET A 31 45.78 -62.09 -9.85
C MET A 31 46.69 -62.31 -11.08
N ASP A 32 46.40 -61.66 -12.22
CA ASP A 32 47.23 -61.72 -13.44
C ASP A 32 48.33 -60.65 -13.40
N ASP A 33 49.60 -61.05 -13.40
CA ASP A 33 50.75 -60.16 -13.27
C ASP A 33 51.03 -59.30 -14.52
N THR A 34 50.30 -59.55 -15.62
CA THR A 34 50.36 -58.75 -16.84
C THR A 34 49.29 -57.67 -16.92
N ALA A 35 48.35 -57.64 -15.99
CA ALA A 35 47.31 -56.61 -15.91
C ALA A 35 47.83 -55.30 -15.32
N CYS A 36 47.34 -54.16 -15.81
CA CYS A 36 47.65 -52.83 -15.30
C CYS A 36 47.28 -52.66 -13.81
N ASN A 37 46.35 -53.46 -13.28
CA ASN A 37 45.88 -53.41 -11.89
C ASN A 37 46.13 -54.72 -11.09
N TYR A 38 47.17 -55.47 -11.47
CA TYR A 38 47.61 -56.66 -10.73
C TYR A 38 47.78 -56.40 -9.22
N ASN A 39 47.25 -57.30 -8.39
CA ASN A 39 47.41 -57.29 -6.94
C ASN A 39 48.06 -58.60 -6.46
N ALA A 40 49.33 -58.51 -6.05
CA ALA A 40 50.11 -59.66 -5.58
C ALA A 40 49.62 -60.27 -4.25
N ASP A 41 48.85 -59.52 -3.45
CA ASP A 41 48.37 -59.96 -2.14
C ASP A 41 46.99 -60.65 -2.20
N ALA A 42 46.32 -60.62 -3.36
CA ALA A 42 45.02 -61.25 -3.54
C ALA A 42 45.14 -62.79 -3.47
N ASN A 43 44.26 -63.43 -2.70
CA ASN A 43 44.18 -64.89 -2.57
C ASN A 43 42.91 -65.48 -3.22
N ARG A 44 42.07 -64.62 -3.81
CA ARG A 44 40.93 -64.96 -4.67
C ARG A 44 40.88 -63.98 -5.83
N ASN A 45 40.75 -64.47 -7.06
CA ASN A 45 40.57 -63.62 -8.23
C ASN A 45 39.12 -63.14 -8.30
N ASP A 46 38.91 -61.84 -8.52
CA ASP A 46 37.60 -61.21 -8.69
C ASP A 46 37.28 -60.82 -10.14
N ASP A 47 38.12 -61.27 -11.09
CA ASP A 47 38.01 -60.99 -12.53
C ASP A 47 38.12 -59.48 -12.88
N SER A 48 38.73 -58.67 -12.02
CA SER A 48 38.89 -57.22 -12.22
C SER A 48 40.09 -56.81 -13.10
N CYS A 49 40.82 -57.73 -13.72
CA CYS A 49 42.07 -57.43 -14.45
C CYS A 49 41.85 -56.51 -15.67
N LEU A 50 42.56 -55.38 -15.70
CA LEU A 50 42.58 -54.39 -16.79
C LEU A 50 43.89 -54.48 -17.58
N TYR A 51 43.84 -54.32 -18.90
CA TYR A 51 45.03 -54.39 -19.78
C TYR A 51 45.17 -53.14 -20.64
N GLN A 52 46.39 -52.87 -21.12
CA GLN A 52 46.68 -51.74 -21.99
C GLN A 52 45.86 -51.77 -23.29
N SER A 53 45.53 -50.59 -23.81
CA SER A 53 44.84 -50.43 -25.10
C SER A 53 45.83 -50.28 -26.25
N GLU A 54 45.38 -50.41 -27.50
CA GLU A 54 46.25 -50.27 -28.68
C GLU A 54 46.80 -48.84 -28.89
N LEU A 55 46.18 -47.82 -28.30
CA LEU A 55 46.52 -46.40 -28.53
C LEU A 55 47.14 -45.70 -27.31
N PHE A 56 46.90 -46.24 -26.11
CA PHE A 56 47.35 -45.67 -24.84
C PHE A 56 47.98 -46.75 -23.96
N ASP A 57 49.08 -46.41 -23.29
CA ASP A 57 49.70 -47.26 -22.26
C ASP A 57 48.86 -47.30 -20.95
N CYS A 58 49.27 -48.13 -19.98
CA CYS A 58 48.58 -48.26 -18.68
C CYS A 58 48.56 -46.96 -17.85
N GLN A 59 49.31 -45.93 -18.25
CA GLN A 59 49.38 -44.61 -17.62
C GLN A 59 48.55 -43.56 -18.37
N GLY A 60 47.91 -43.95 -19.49
CA GLY A 60 47.07 -43.07 -20.30
C GLY A 60 47.86 -42.16 -21.25
N VAL A 61 49.13 -42.44 -21.52
CA VAL A 61 49.96 -41.67 -22.45
C VAL A 61 49.76 -42.19 -23.87
N CYS A 62 49.53 -41.29 -24.84
CA CYS A 62 49.40 -41.68 -26.23
C CYS A 62 50.76 -42.08 -26.82
N ILE A 63 50.79 -43.22 -27.49
CA ILE A 63 52.03 -43.83 -28.02
C ILE A 63 52.00 -44.08 -29.54
N ALA A 64 51.00 -43.56 -30.26
CA ALA A 64 50.86 -43.74 -31.70
C ALA A 64 50.45 -42.45 -32.44
N GLU A 65 51.24 -42.02 -33.44
CA GLU A 65 50.84 -40.97 -34.39
C GLU A 65 49.97 -41.57 -35.50
N THR A 66 48.87 -40.90 -35.87
CA THR A 66 48.01 -41.35 -36.98
C THR A 66 48.43 -40.76 -38.32
N SER A 67 48.19 -41.50 -39.41
CA SER A 67 48.71 -41.21 -40.76
C SER A 67 48.14 -39.96 -41.45
N MET A 68 47.34 -39.13 -40.78
CA MET A 68 46.66 -37.95 -41.35
C MET A 68 47.16 -36.61 -40.77
N GLY A 69 48.23 -36.61 -39.98
CA GLY A 69 48.90 -35.39 -39.51
C GLY A 69 48.24 -34.69 -38.32
N CYS A 70 47.15 -35.26 -37.78
CA CYS A 70 46.60 -34.89 -36.48
C CYS A 70 46.88 -36.01 -35.46
N ASP A 71 47.12 -35.62 -34.21
CA ASP A 71 47.43 -36.57 -33.13
C ASP A 71 46.16 -37.31 -32.66
N CYS A 72 46.39 -38.41 -31.96
CA CYS A 72 45.45 -39.37 -31.39
C CYS A 72 44.00 -38.87 -31.19
N GLY A 73 43.11 -39.14 -32.15
CA GLY A 73 41.67 -38.91 -32.04
C GLY A 73 41.17 -37.56 -32.55
N GLU A 74 42.06 -36.70 -33.06
CA GLU A 74 41.66 -35.45 -33.72
C GLU A 74 41.22 -35.69 -35.17
N VAL A 75 40.18 -34.96 -35.60
CA VAL A 75 39.59 -35.08 -36.95
C VAL A 75 39.81 -33.78 -37.72
N LEU A 76 40.20 -33.89 -38.99
CA LEU A 76 40.35 -32.75 -39.88
C LEU A 76 38.96 -32.21 -40.27
N ASP A 77 38.78 -30.89 -40.17
CA ASP A 77 37.59 -30.25 -40.73
C ASP A 77 37.66 -30.09 -42.26
N ILE A 78 36.58 -29.57 -42.86
CA ILE A 78 36.51 -29.37 -44.33
C ILE A 78 37.47 -28.30 -44.85
N CYS A 79 37.96 -27.39 -43.99
CA CYS A 79 38.98 -26.40 -44.32
C CYS A 79 40.41 -26.90 -44.05
N GLY A 80 40.58 -28.14 -43.60
CA GLY A 80 41.88 -28.77 -43.41
C GLY A 80 42.54 -28.49 -42.05
N GLN A 81 41.79 -28.09 -41.03
CA GLN A 81 42.32 -27.83 -39.67
C GLN A 81 41.97 -28.98 -38.70
N CYS A 82 42.93 -29.42 -37.89
CA CYS A 82 42.70 -30.44 -36.86
C CYS A 82 41.77 -29.88 -35.77
N ASN A 83 40.63 -30.56 -35.54
CA ASN A 83 39.55 -30.11 -34.64
C ASN A 83 39.00 -28.71 -34.95
N GLY A 84 39.12 -28.23 -36.19
CA GLY A 84 38.48 -27.01 -36.63
C GLY A 84 36.96 -27.16 -36.79
N SER A 85 36.26 -26.03 -36.86
CA SER A 85 34.79 -25.99 -37.02
C SER A 85 34.32 -25.93 -38.48
N GLY A 86 35.23 -25.81 -39.46
CA GLY A 86 34.90 -25.48 -40.84
C GLY A 86 34.59 -23.98 -41.03
N PRO A 87 34.20 -23.56 -42.26
CA PRO A 87 33.80 -22.19 -42.52
C PRO A 87 32.41 -21.91 -41.95
N ASP A 88 32.14 -20.65 -41.64
CA ASP A 88 30.79 -20.22 -41.24
C ASP A 88 29.79 -20.43 -42.39
N ASP A 89 28.52 -20.65 -42.04
CA ASP A 89 27.45 -20.83 -43.02
C ASP A 89 27.41 -19.66 -44.02
N PHE A 90 27.27 -19.99 -45.32
CA PHE A 90 27.28 -19.05 -46.45
C PHE A 90 28.64 -18.41 -46.77
N PHE A 91 29.73 -18.83 -46.13
CA PHE A 91 31.10 -18.43 -46.48
C PHE A 91 31.93 -19.61 -46.96
N ASP A 92 32.93 -19.32 -47.82
CA ASP A 92 33.98 -20.28 -48.13
C ASP A 92 35.13 -20.23 -47.09
N CYS A 93 36.09 -21.16 -47.17
CA CYS A 93 37.23 -21.21 -46.24
C CYS A 93 38.18 -19.99 -46.31
N ASP A 94 38.04 -19.13 -47.34
CA ASP A 94 38.78 -17.88 -47.48
C ASP A 94 37.98 -16.67 -46.94
N GLY A 95 36.76 -16.89 -46.45
CA GLY A 95 35.88 -15.87 -45.88
C GLY A 95 35.08 -15.08 -46.92
N ASN A 96 34.96 -15.56 -48.17
CA ASN A 96 34.12 -14.92 -49.19
C ASN A 96 32.67 -15.41 -49.08
N CYS A 97 31.74 -14.47 -49.21
CA CYS A 97 30.30 -14.77 -49.27
C CYS A 97 29.95 -15.58 -50.53
N ILE A 98 29.33 -16.74 -50.33
CA ILE A 98 28.77 -17.59 -51.39
C ILE A 98 27.23 -17.66 -51.37
N GLY A 99 26.59 -17.03 -50.38
CA GLY A 99 25.13 -16.90 -50.26
C GLY A 99 24.54 -15.69 -51.00
N GLU A 100 23.20 -15.61 -51.05
CA GLU A 100 22.53 -14.38 -51.48
C GLU A 100 22.68 -13.28 -50.43
N LEU A 101 22.83 -12.04 -50.88
CA LEU A 101 22.85 -10.88 -49.99
C LEU A 101 21.41 -10.46 -49.69
N ASP A 102 21.12 -10.23 -48.42
CA ASP A 102 19.86 -9.61 -48.02
C ASP A 102 19.83 -8.11 -48.37
N CYS A 103 18.73 -7.41 -48.08
CA CYS A 103 18.64 -6.00 -48.46
C CYS A 103 19.60 -5.07 -47.69
N ASN A 104 20.26 -5.55 -46.63
CA ASN A 104 21.31 -4.83 -45.90
C ASN A 104 22.71 -5.15 -46.46
N GLY A 105 22.79 -6.07 -47.42
CA GLY A 105 24.05 -6.54 -47.98
C GLY A 105 24.73 -7.60 -47.11
N GLU A 106 23.99 -8.26 -46.21
CA GLU A 106 24.53 -9.35 -45.38
C GLU A 106 24.39 -10.69 -46.11
N CYS A 107 25.48 -11.47 -46.10
CA CYS A 107 25.54 -12.77 -46.76
C CYS A 107 24.68 -13.81 -46.03
N GLY A 108 23.71 -14.39 -46.72
CA GLY A 108 22.77 -15.34 -46.10
C GLY A 108 21.83 -14.70 -45.08
N GLY A 109 21.77 -13.36 -45.05
CA GLY A 109 20.86 -12.63 -44.18
C GLY A 109 19.40 -12.84 -44.57
N THR A 110 18.50 -12.51 -43.65
CA THR A 110 17.05 -12.64 -43.86
C THR A 110 16.34 -11.30 -43.92
N ALA A 111 17.07 -10.18 -43.94
CA ALA A 111 16.45 -8.87 -43.98
C ALA A 111 15.69 -8.67 -45.30
N VAL A 112 14.45 -8.23 -45.19
CA VAL A 112 13.57 -7.93 -46.33
C VAL A 112 13.12 -6.48 -46.23
N LEU A 113 12.81 -5.87 -47.38
CA LEU A 113 12.22 -4.53 -47.40
C LEU A 113 10.83 -4.56 -46.78
N ASP A 114 10.59 -3.66 -45.85
CA ASP A 114 9.25 -3.37 -45.35
C ASP A 114 8.43 -2.58 -46.39
N CYS A 115 7.16 -2.28 -46.08
CA CYS A 115 6.31 -1.60 -47.07
C CYS A 115 6.70 -0.14 -47.35
N ASN A 116 7.58 0.47 -46.54
CA ASN A 116 8.16 1.79 -46.76
C ASN A 116 9.46 1.71 -47.57
N GLY A 117 9.91 0.50 -47.91
CA GLY A 117 11.16 0.27 -48.60
C GLY A 117 12.38 0.39 -47.68
N GLU A 118 12.21 0.23 -46.36
CA GLU A 118 13.32 0.14 -45.42
C GLU A 118 13.71 -1.32 -45.18
N CYS A 119 14.99 -1.62 -45.30
CA CYS A 119 15.48 -2.98 -45.11
C CYS A 119 15.48 -3.38 -43.63
N GLY A 120 14.82 -4.50 -43.29
CA GLY A 120 14.65 -4.92 -41.90
C GLY A 120 13.72 -4.02 -41.09
N GLY A 121 12.98 -3.13 -41.77
CA GLY A 121 11.98 -2.29 -41.16
C GLY A 121 10.77 -3.10 -40.67
N LEU A 122 10.00 -2.50 -39.77
CA LEU A 122 8.82 -3.13 -39.16
C LEU A 122 7.50 -2.54 -39.70
N ALA A 123 7.56 -1.67 -40.72
CA ALA A 123 6.35 -1.09 -41.27
C ALA A 123 5.53 -2.17 -41.99
N LEU A 124 4.31 -2.36 -41.52
CA LEU A 124 3.32 -3.25 -42.13
C LEU A 124 2.23 -2.41 -42.77
N VAL A 125 1.62 -2.98 -43.81
CA VAL A 125 0.42 -2.41 -44.42
C VAL A 125 -0.74 -2.65 -43.47
N ASP A 126 -1.37 -1.58 -43.03
CA ASP A 126 -2.56 -1.64 -42.18
C ASP A 126 -3.79 -2.10 -42.97
N CYS A 127 -4.92 -2.31 -42.31
CA CYS A 127 -6.10 -2.85 -42.99
C CYS A 127 -6.73 -1.89 -44.03
N ASN A 128 -6.34 -0.60 -44.04
CA ASN A 128 -6.75 0.39 -45.03
C ASN A 128 -5.81 0.41 -46.24
N GLY A 129 -4.76 -0.42 -46.23
CA GLY A 129 -3.76 -0.46 -47.28
C GLY A 129 -2.66 0.60 -47.10
N GLU A 130 -2.57 1.25 -45.94
CA GLU A 130 -1.55 2.26 -45.66
C GLU A 130 -0.32 1.64 -45.00
N CYS A 131 0.85 1.87 -45.57
CA CYS A 131 2.10 1.38 -44.97
C CYS A 131 2.46 2.17 -43.71
N GLY A 132 2.68 1.47 -42.59
CA GLY A 132 2.93 2.08 -41.29
C GLY A 132 1.69 2.74 -40.67
N GLY A 133 0.51 2.49 -41.24
CA GLY A 133 -0.76 2.93 -40.69
C GLY A 133 -1.10 2.16 -39.40
N SER A 134 -2.00 2.73 -38.60
CA SER A 134 -2.41 2.16 -37.31
C SER A 134 -3.81 1.55 -37.36
N ALA A 135 -4.45 1.48 -38.54
CA ALA A 135 -5.79 0.94 -38.64
C ALA A 135 -5.77 -0.59 -38.47
N ILE A 136 -6.54 -1.07 -37.50
CA ILE A 136 -6.75 -2.50 -37.24
C ILE A 136 -8.20 -2.87 -37.56
N ILE A 137 -8.41 -4.14 -37.92
CA ILE A 137 -9.75 -4.68 -38.09
C ILE A 137 -10.36 -4.83 -36.69
N ASP A 138 -11.50 -4.19 -36.49
CA ASP A 138 -12.28 -4.31 -35.26
C ASP A 138 -13.00 -5.68 -35.19
N CYS A 139 -13.64 -6.00 -34.07
CA CYS A 139 -14.26 -7.32 -33.91
C CYS A 139 -15.49 -7.56 -34.81
N ASN A 140 -16.02 -6.52 -35.49
CA ASN A 140 -17.07 -6.64 -36.51
C ASN A 140 -16.48 -6.87 -37.91
N GLY A 141 -15.15 -6.93 -38.04
CA GLY A 141 -14.48 -7.06 -39.32
C GLY A 141 -14.29 -5.73 -40.05
N GLU A 142 -14.52 -4.58 -39.39
CA GLU A 142 -14.38 -3.25 -40.00
C GLU A 142 -12.98 -2.68 -39.76
N CYS A 143 -12.30 -2.28 -40.84
CA CYS A 143 -11.00 -1.64 -40.72
C CYS A 143 -11.11 -0.23 -40.13
N GLY A 144 -10.40 0.03 -39.03
CA GLY A 144 -10.48 1.30 -38.30
C GLY A 144 -11.81 1.49 -37.56
N GLY A 145 -12.60 0.43 -37.41
CA GLY A 145 -13.82 0.45 -36.62
C GLY A 145 -13.53 0.56 -35.11
N THR A 146 -14.56 0.90 -34.34
CA THR A 146 -14.44 1.12 -32.89
C THR A 146 -15.02 -0.04 -32.07
N ALA A 147 -15.39 -1.16 -32.72
CA ALA A 147 -16.01 -2.26 -32.02
C ALA A 147 -14.96 -3.09 -31.24
N ILE A 148 -15.24 -3.38 -29.98
CA ILE A 148 -14.34 -4.12 -29.09
C ILE A 148 -15.07 -5.36 -28.57
N GLU A 149 -14.38 -6.49 -28.46
CA GLU A 149 -14.95 -7.68 -27.82
C GLU A 149 -15.13 -7.41 -26.33
N ASP A 150 -16.30 -7.78 -25.81
CA ASP A 150 -16.52 -7.89 -24.38
C ASP A 150 -15.72 -9.08 -23.82
N CYS A 151 -15.65 -9.22 -22.50
CA CYS A 151 -14.84 -10.29 -21.89
C CYS A 151 -15.36 -11.71 -22.18
N ASN A 152 -16.56 -11.84 -22.77
CA ASN A 152 -17.18 -13.10 -23.19
C ASN A 152 -16.97 -13.35 -24.69
N GLY A 153 -16.13 -12.55 -25.35
CA GLY A 153 -15.78 -12.69 -26.77
C GLY A 153 -16.89 -12.22 -27.71
N MET A 154 -17.86 -11.44 -27.25
CA MET A 154 -18.89 -10.86 -28.10
C MET A 154 -18.52 -9.43 -28.50
N CYS A 155 -18.49 -9.17 -29.81
CA CYS A 155 -18.22 -7.84 -30.32
C CYS A 155 -19.31 -6.83 -29.91
N ASN A 156 -18.92 -5.72 -29.27
CA ASN A 156 -19.80 -4.76 -28.60
C ASN A 156 -20.79 -5.41 -27.61
N GLY A 157 -20.39 -6.53 -27.01
CA GLY A 157 -21.17 -7.17 -25.97
C GLY A 157 -21.15 -6.36 -24.67
N ILE A 158 -21.98 -6.78 -23.71
CA ILE A 158 -22.20 -6.03 -22.48
C ILE A 158 -21.35 -6.53 -21.31
N PHE A 159 -20.68 -7.69 -21.43
CA PHE A 159 -20.00 -8.31 -20.30
C PHE A 159 -18.73 -7.54 -19.93
N VAL A 160 -18.49 -7.37 -18.62
CA VAL A 160 -17.32 -6.63 -18.12
C VAL A 160 -16.50 -7.48 -17.17
N VAL A 161 -15.23 -7.10 -17.03
CA VAL A 161 -14.27 -7.77 -16.14
C VAL A 161 -14.41 -7.20 -14.73
N ASP A 162 -14.52 -8.11 -13.77
CA ASP A 162 -14.66 -7.85 -12.33
C ASP A 162 -13.27 -7.59 -11.69
N GLU A 163 -13.21 -7.18 -10.41
CA GLU A 163 -11.94 -6.86 -9.74
C GLU A 163 -10.98 -8.06 -9.57
N ASN A 164 -11.50 -9.29 -9.68
CA ASN A 164 -10.77 -10.54 -9.66
C ASN A 164 -10.51 -11.12 -11.06
N ASN A 165 -10.67 -10.29 -12.10
CA ASN A 165 -10.44 -10.64 -13.49
C ASN A 165 -11.39 -11.70 -14.06
N ASN A 166 -12.61 -11.82 -13.50
CA ASN A 166 -13.68 -12.67 -14.02
C ASN A 166 -14.58 -11.90 -14.97
N CYS A 167 -15.19 -12.60 -15.93
CA CYS A 167 -16.13 -12.00 -16.87
C CYS A 167 -17.58 -12.23 -16.46
N CYS A 168 -18.36 -11.17 -16.24
CA CYS A 168 -19.79 -11.30 -15.94
C CYS A 168 -20.67 -10.26 -16.65
N ASP A 169 -21.96 -10.60 -16.77
CA ASP A 169 -23.00 -9.68 -17.19
C ASP A 169 -23.06 -8.54 -16.16
N PRO A 170 -23.12 -7.25 -16.57
CA PRO A 170 -23.22 -6.12 -15.64
C PRO A 170 -24.38 -6.21 -14.66
N SER A 171 -25.48 -6.87 -15.03
CA SER A 171 -26.62 -7.12 -14.14
C SER A 171 -26.35 -8.19 -13.08
N SER A 172 -25.27 -8.94 -13.22
CA SER A 172 -24.80 -9.97 -12.29
C SER A 172 -23.56 -9.53 -11.49
N ILE A 173 -23.10 -8.29 -11.66
CA ILE A 173 -22.03 -7.71 -10.86
C ILE A 173 -22.65 -7.13 -9.59
N GLY A 174 -22.27 -7.69 -8.45
CA GLY A 174 -22.68 -7.22 -7.14
C GLY A 174 -22.04 -5.89 -6.77
N SER A 175 -22.45 -5.36 -5.62
CA SER A 175 -22.01 -4.05 -5.09
C SER A 175 -20.49 -3.93 -4.86
N CYS A 176 -19.78 -5.05 -4.74
CA CYS A 176 -18.32 -5.13 -4.61
C CYS A 176 -17.59 -5.30 -5.95
N GLY A 177 -18.29 -5.26 -7.10
CA GLY A 177 -17.63 -5.49 -8.38
C GLY A 177 -17.27 -6.96 -8.63
N LEU A 178 -18.00 -7.90 -8.03
CA LEU A 178 -17.83 -9.36 -8.17
C LEU A 178 -19.06 -10.04 -8.77
N CYS A 179 -18.89 -11.16 -9.47
CA CYS A 179 -20.00 -11.91 -10.06
C CYS A 179 -20.88 -12.61 -8.99
N SER A 180 -22.21 -12.45 -9.06
CA SER A 180 -23.19 -12.96 -8.09
C SER A 180 -23.41 -14.47 -8.06
N ASP A 181 -22.86 -15.22 -9.03
CA ASP A 181 -23.06 -16.67 -9.16
C ASP A 181 -22.09 -17.51 -8.29
N TYR A 182 -21.24 -16.86 -7.48
CA TYR A 182 -20.25 -17.52 -6.62
C TYR A 182 -20.77 -18.02 -5.26
N GLY A 183 -22.07 -17.92 -4.99
CA GLY A 183 -22.68 -18.56 -3.81
C GLY A 183 -22.17 -18.03 -2.48
N LEU A 184 -21.76 -16.75 -2.43
CA LEU A 184 -21.69 -16.02 -1.17
C LEU A 184 -23.14 -15.76 -0.73
N GLU A 185 -23.53 -16.35 0.40
CA GLU A 185 -24.88 -16.14 0.94
C GLU A 185 -25.02 -14.68 1.40
N ASP A 186 -26.06 -14.03 0.90
CA ASP A 186 -26.52 -12.66 1.18
C ASP A 186 -26.67 -12.33 2.69
N SER A 187 -26.55 -13.33 3.56
CA SER A 187 -26.73 -13.21 5.02
C SER A 187 -25.51 -12.67 5.79
N ASP A 188 -24.34 -12.56 5.17
CA ASP A 188 -23.11 -12.14 5.86
C ASP A 188 -22.82 -10.62 5.80
N PHE A 189 -23.67 -9.82 5.11
CA PHE A 189 -23.47 -8.37 4.95
C PHE A 189 -24.55 -7.49 5.62
N TYR A 190 -25.37 -8.03 6.52
CA TYR A 190 -26.42 -7.25 7.16
C TYR A 190 -25.89 -6.36 8.32
N ASN A 191 -25.79 -5.04 8.06
CA ASN A 191 -25.64 -3.91 9.03
C ASN A 191 -24.24 -3.58 9.58
N ASP A 192 -23.17 -4.23 9.14
CA ASP A 192 -21.85 -3.94 9.70
C ASP A 192 -21.18 -2.72 9.01
N TYR A 193 -20.60 -1.84 9.83
CA TYR A 193 -19.73 -0.77 9.36
C TYR A 193 -18.34 -1.35 9.19
N GLU A 194 -17.78 -1.27 7.97
CA GLU A 194 -16.41 -1.66 7.69
C GLU A 194 -15.47 -0.52 8.06
N ILE A 195 -14.39 -0.82 8.79
CA ILE A 195 -13.35 0.16 9.10
C ILE A 195 -12.53 0.42 7.84
N ILE A 196 -12.60 1.64 7.32
CA ILE A 196 -11.83 2.07 6.14
C ILE A 196 -10.56 2.84 6.52
N PHE A 197 -10.50 3.36 7.75
CA PHE A 197 -9.30 3.94 8.33
C PHE A 197 -9.33 3.79 9.85
N GLU A 198 -8.19 3.44 10.44
CA GLU A 198 -8.00 3.45 11.89
C GLU A 198 -6.55 3.79 12.22
N ASP A 199 -6.37 4.69 13.19
CA ASP A 199 -5.10 4.96 13.83
C ASP A 199 -5.30 4.91 15.35
N ASN A 200 -4.73 3.88 15.98
CA ASN A 200 -4.76 3.68 17.43
C ASN A 200 -3.51 4.26 18.12
N PHE A 201 -2.61 4.91 17.37
CA PHE A 201 -1.40 5.55 17.89
C PHE A 201 -0.52 4.62 18.75
N ASP A 202 -0.50 3.31 18.45
CA ASP A 202 0.29 2.31 19.18
C ASP A 202 1.79 2.35 18.83
N GLY A 203 2.15 3.04 17.75
CA GLY A 203 3.53 3.21 17.29
C GLY A 203 4.34 4.22 18.12
N PRO A 204 5.68 4.22 17.97
CA PRO A 204 6.53 5.19 18.67
C PRO A 204 6.43 6.61 18.09
N ASP A 205 6.02 6.73 16.82
CA ASP A 205 6.00 7.96 16.05
C ASP A 205 4.64 8.13 15.37
N ILE A 206 4.28 9.38 15.03
CA ILE A 206 3.08 9.70 14.26
C ILE A 206 3.29 9.22 12.82
N ASP A 207 2.38 8.38 12.31
CA ASP A 207 2.54 7.80 10.97
C ASP A 207 2.42 8.86 9.87
N SER A 208 3.54 9.14 9.22
CA SER A 208 3.61 10.09 8.11
C SER A 208 2.88 9.63 6.85
N ASN A 209 2.40 8.38 6.78
CA ASN A 209 1.49 7.94 5.72
C ASN A 209 0.05 8.35 5.99
N ASN A 210 -0.31 8.61 7.26
CA ASN A 210 -1.66 9.01 7.66
C ASN A 210 -1.78 10.52 7.87
N TRP A 211 -0.76 11.15 8.47
CA TRP A 211 -0.84 12.52 8.96
C TRP A 211 0.17 13.45 8.31
N ASN A 212 -0.26 14.66 7.97
CA ASN A 212 0.55 15.82 7.61
C ASN A 212 0.69 16.76 8.81
N PHE A 213 1.80 17.48 8.90
CA PHE A 213 1.95 18.63 9.79
C PHE A 213 1.77 19.92 9.01
N GLU A 214 0.86 20.78 9.45
CA GLU A 214 0.75 22.13 8.93
C GLU A 214 1.56 23.10 9.79
N GLU A 215 2.42 23.88 9.14
CA GLU A 215 3.23 24.91 9.78
C GLU A 215 2.73 26.30 9.40
N TRP A 216 2.25 27.03 10.39
CA TRP A 216 1.65 28.35 10.20
C TRP A 216 2.12 29.32 11.27
N ASN A 217 2.31 30.58 10.87
CA ASN A 217 2.68 31.65 11.79
C ASN A 217 1.47 32.04 12.67
N ALA A 218 1.75 32.59 13.84
CA ALA A 218 0.71 33.20 14.68
C ALA A 218 -0.08 34.26 13.91
N GLY A 219 -1.39 34.27 14.12
CA GLY A 219 -2.36 35.18 13.49
C GLY A 219 -2.77 34.79 12.07
N THR A 220 -2.32 33.66 11.54
CA THR A 220 -2.69 33.22 10.17
C THR A 220 -4.19 32.99 10.04
N PHE A 221 -4.79 32.34 11.03
CA PHE A 221 -6.21 32.05 11.10
C PHE A 221 -6.80 32.69 12.35
N ASN A 222 -8.01 33.22 12.21
CA ASN A 222 -8.94 33.56 13.31
C ASN A 222 -8.33 34.34 14.49
N GLU A 223 -7.32 35.17 14.23
CA GLU A 223 -6.56 35.94 15.23
C GLU A 223 -5.89 35.07 16.32
N GLU A 224 -5.61 33.81 15.99
CA GLU A 224 -4.99 32.83 16.87
C GLU A 224 -3.54 33.19 17.21
N LEU A 225 -3.07 32.86 18.43
CA LEU A 225 -1.79 33.36 18.95
C LEU A 225 -0.63 32.35 18.85
N GLN A 226 -0.93 31.10 18.53
CA GLN A 226 0.09 30.06 18.37
C GLN A 226 0.68 30.06 16.97
N THR A 227 1.96 29.71 16.88
CA THR A 227 2.51 29.16 15.64
C THR A 227 2.33 27.63 15.65
N TYR A 228 1.83 27.08 14.55
CA TYR A 228 1.79 25.64 14.35
C TYR A 228 3.15 25.16 13.84
N THR A 229 3.67 24.09 14.44
CA THR A 229 4.98 23.54 14.10
C THR A 229 4.92 22.01 13.93
N SER A 230 5.92 21.46 13.27
CA SER A 230 6.19 20.02 13.20
C SER A 230 7.06 19.49 14.36
N SER A 231 7.26 20.28 15.41
CA SER A 231 8.15 19.94 16.52
C SER A 231 7.61 18.77 17.37
N PRO A 232 8.48 17.81 17.79
CA PRO A 232 8.09 16.75 18.71
C PRO A 232 7.73 17.26 20.12
N ASN A 233 7.93 18.55 20.41
CA ASN A 233 7.43 19.17 21.65
C ASN A 233 5.94 19.53 21.57
N ASN A 234 5.39 19.65 20.36
CA ASN A 234 4.01 20.05 20.11
C ASN A 234 3.12 18.89 19.64
N ALA A 235 3.69 17.86 19.03
CA ALA A 235 2.95 16.66 18.65
C ALA A 235 3.82 15.41 18.76
N PHE A 236 3.37 14.42 19.52
CA PHE A 236 4.10 13.18 19.76
C PHE A 236 3.15 12.09 20.25
N ILE A 237 3.60 10.84 20.21
CA ILE A 237 2.89 9.72 20.83
C ILE A 237 3.39 9.52 22.26
N GLU A 238 2.46 9.45 23.22
CA GLU A 238 2.75 9.16 24.62
C GLU A 238 1.69 8.23 25.21
N ASN A 239 2.12 7.08 25.75
CA ASN A 239 1.24 6.06 26.32
C ASN A 239 0.14 5.59 25.34
N ASN A 240 0.48 5.37 24.06
CA ASN A 240 -0.44 4.99 22.98
C ASN A 240 -1.54 6.03 22.73
N HIS A 241 -1.24 7.31 22.91
CA HIS A 241 -2.13 8.40 22.53
C HIS A 241 -1.34 9.40 21.71
N LEU A 242 -1.96 9.94 20.65
CA LEU A 242 -1.49 11.18 20.06
C LEU A 242 -1.71 12.31 21.06
N VAL A 243 -0.64 13.05 21.36
CA VAL A 243 -0.68 14.24 22.20
C VAL A 243 -0.34 15.46 21.36
N ILE A 244 -1.33 16.34 21.17
CA ILE A 244 -1.13 17.68 20.61
C ILE A 244 -1.01 18.64 21.79
N ARG A 245 0.19 19.22 21.98
CA ARG A 245 0.56 20.06 23.12
C ARG A 245 0.79 21.50 22.70
N SER A 246 0.02 22.39 23.33
CA SER A 246 0.31 23.82 23.30
C SER A 246 1.28 24.20 24.41
N LEU A 247 2.32 24.94 24.05
CA LEU A 247 3.34 25.46 24.96
C LEU A 247 3.30 26.98 24.97
N ARG A 248 3.63 27.56 26.13
CA ARG A 248 3.96 28.97 26.24
C ARG A 248 5.47 29.12 26.20
N GLU A 249 5.96 29.86 25.21
CA GLU A 249 7.38 30.10 25.02
C GLU A 249 7.89 31.22 25.93
N ASN A 250 9.11 31.04 26.46
CA ASN A 250 9.68 31.98 27.44
C ASN A 250 10.13 33.32 26.83
N SER A 251 10.02 33.50 25.51
CA SER A 251 10.36 34.74 24.80
C SER A 251 9.56 34.80 23.50
N LEU A 252 9.15 36.00 23.08
CA LEU A 252 8.65 36.21 21.72
C LEU A 252 9.77 35.82 20.76
N ILE A 253 9.63 34.69 20.09
CA ILE A 253 10.59 34.26 19.07
C ILE A 253 10.24 35.06 17.81
N ASP A 254 11.02 36.09 17.54
CA ASP A 254 11.11 36.74 16.23
C ASP A 254 11.92 35.78 15.35
N SER A 255 11.25 34.95 14.53
CA SER A 255 11.97 33.97 13.73
C SER A 255 12.89 34.70 12.75
N THR A 256 14.04 34.11 12.45
CA THR A 256 15.06 34.69 11.54
C THR A 256 14.62 34.84 10.07
N ASN A 257 13.33 34.65 9.79
CA ASN A 257 12.70 34.90 8.50
C ASN A 257 12.01 36.27 8.55
N GLU A 258 12.31 37.14 7.58
CA GLU A 258 11.75 38.50 7.47
C GLU A 258 10.19 38.56 7.33
N ASN A 259 9.51 37.40 7.37
CA ASN A 259 8.06 37.23 7.19
C ASN A 259 7.34 36.55 8.38
N SER A 260 7.98 36.30 9.52
CA SER A 260 7.30 35.70 10.68
C SER A 260 6.85 36.75 11.71
N SER A 261 5.61 36.65 12.17
CA SER A 261 5.14 37.41 13.33
C SER A 261 5.73 36.84 14.62
N PRO A 262 6.09 37.68 15.61
CA PRO A 262 6.49 37.19 16.93
C PRO A 262 5.36 36.37 17.55
N TYR A 263 5.69 35.20 18.11
CA TYR A 263 4.72 34.30 18.75
C TYR A 263 5.08 34.04 20.21
N GLU A 264 4.06 33.90 21.06
CA GLU A 264 4.20 33.53 22.48
C GLU A 264 3.81 32.06 22.72
N TYR A 265 3.13 31.42 21.77
CA TYR A 265 2.68 30.04 21.88
C TYR A 265 3.13 29.22 20.69
N THR A 266 3.42 27.94 20.93
CA THR A 266 3.60 26.92 19.90
C THR A 266 2.56 25.84 20.08
N SER A 267 2.12 25.24 18.98
CA SER A 267 1.20 24.09 18.96
C SER A 267 1.41 23.27 17.69
N ALA A 268 0.51 22.32 17.42
CA ALA A 268 0.47 21.53 16.20
C ALA A 268 -0.94 21.47 15.60
N ARG A 269 -0.98 21.33 14.28
CA ARG A 269 -2.17 21.12 13.45
C ARG A 269 -1.86 19.98 12.49
N LEU A 270 -2.58 18.88 12.64
CA LEU A 270 -2.39 17.66 11.84
C LEU A 270 -3.57 17.48 10.90
N THR A 271 -3.31 17.02 9.69
CA THR A 271 -4.35 16.75 8.68
C THR A 271 -4.13 15.42 7.99
N THR A 272 -5.21 14.77 7.54
CA THR A 272 -5.11 13.56 6.70
C THR A 272 -5.14 13.85 5.19
N GLN A 273 -5.12 15.12 4.80
CA GLN A 273 -5.30 15.55 3.41
C GLN A 273 -4.38 14.81 2.42
N TYR A 274 -4.95 14.29 1.33
CA TYR A 274 -4.28 13.51 0.29
C TYR A 274 -3.68 12.17 0.76
N LYS A 275 -4.03 11.73 1.96
CA LYS A 275 -3.58 10.47 2.56
C LYS A 275 -4.76 9.59 2.93
N VAL A 276 -5.69 10.16 3.70
CA VAL A 276 -6.93 9.53 4.11
C VAL A 276 -8.04 10.55 3.93
N ASP A 277 -8.64 10.47 2.76
CA ASP A 277 -9.73 11.35 2.34
C ASP A 277 -10.91 10.44 2.00
N PHE A 278 -12.12 10.85 2.37
CA PHE A 278 -13.29 10.01 2.23
C PHE A 278 -14.57 10.82 2.07
N GLN A 279 -15.56 10.19 1.46
CA GLN A 279 -16.93 10.66 1.40
C GLN A 279 -17.87 9.46 1.47
N PRO A 280 -19.14 9.65 1.88
CA PRO A 280 -20.11 8.57 1.89
C PRO A 280 -20.29 8.01 0.48
N ILE A 281 -19.95 6.73 0.32
CA ILE A 281 -20.08 6.04 -0.96
C ILE A 281 -21.58 5.88 -1.28
N ALA A 282 -21.99 6.21 -2.50
CA ALA A 282 -23.37 6.04 -2.93
C ALA A 282 -23.72 4.55 -3.14
N CYS A 283 -24.81 4.09 -2.51
CA CYS A 283 -25.31 2.73 -2.68
C CYS A 283 -26.32 2.65 -3.84
N GLY A 284 -25.82 2.52 -5.07
CA GLY A 284 -26.64 2.23 -6.26
C GLY A 284 -27.71 3.28 -6.60
N ALA A 285 -28.79 2.83 -7.27
CA ALA A 285 -29.84 3.69 -7.85
C ALA A 285 -30.77 4.35 -6.81
N CYS A 286 -30.64 4.02 -5.53
CA CYS A 286 -31.41 4.59 -4.44
C CYS A 286 -30.65 5.64 -3.62
N GLY A 287 -29.36 5.85 -3.88
CA GLY A 287 -28.51 6.70 -3.05
C GLY A 287 -28.22 6.11 -1.66
N GLY A 288 -27.31 6.75 -0.93
CA GLY A 288 -27.13 6.59 0.51
C GLY A 288 -26.25 5.43 0.99
N GLY A 289 -24.94 5.65 1.05
CA GLY A 289 -24.07 5.03 2.07
C GLY A 289 -23.86 6.02 3.22
N GLU A 290 -23.32 5.53 4.35
CA GLU A 290 -23.11 6.34 5.55
C GLU A 290 -21.71 6.10 6.11
N ILE A 291 -20.98 7.15 6.44
CA ILE A 291 -19.70 7.10 7.15
C ILE A 291 -19.90 7.50 8.60
N LYS A 292 -19.18 6.82 9.48
CA LYS A 292 -18.92 7.24 10.85
C LYS A 292 -17.47 7.64 11.00
N VAL A 293 -17.22 8.87 11.46
CA VAL A 293 -15.91 9.33 11.92
C VAL A 293 -15.95 9.38 13.43
N GLU A 294 -15.16 8.55 14.10
CA GLU A 294 -15.06 8.48 15.55
C GLU A 294 -13.66 8.91 15.99
N VAL A 295 -13.60 9.92 16.85
CA VAL A 295 -12.36 10.37 17.48
C VAL A 295 -12.53 10.29 18.98
N ARG A 296 -11.77 9.41 19.62
CA ARG A 296 -11.78 9.29 21.09
C ARG A 296 -10.71 10.19 21.67
N ALA A 297 -11.13 11.26 22.33
CA ALA A 297 -10.22 12.28 22.81
C ALA A 297 -10.54 12.76 24.23
N LYS A 298 -9.54 13.32 24.89
CA LYS A 298 -9.66 14.09 26.13
C LYS A 298 -9.15 15.50 25.89
N LEU A 299 -10.00 16.47 26.23
CA LEU A 299 -9.78 17.87 25.90
C LEU A 299 -8.90 18.58 26.95
N PRO A 300 -8.17 19.65 26.57
CA PRO A 300 -7.57 20.57 27.53
C PRO A 300 -8.63 21.29 28.38
N SER A 301 -8.21 21.85 29.52
CA SER A 301 -9.08 22.61 30.44
C SER A 301 -8.68 24.08 30.59
N GLY A 302 -7.56 24.47 29.98
CA GLY A 302 -6.97 25.80 30.12
C GLY A 302 -7.84 26.89 29.52
N VAL A 303 -8.07 27.97 30.26
CA VAL A 303 -8.70 29.18 29.70
C VAL A 303 -7.78 29.76 28.63
N GLY A 304 -8.30 29.95 27.42
CA GLY A 304 -7.54 30.37 26.26
C GLY A 304 -7.22 29.26 25.25
N THR A 305 -7.45 27.99 25.58
CA THR A 305 -7.29 26.90 24.59
C THR A 305 -8.52 26.77 23.69
N TRP A 306 -8.28 26.39 22.44
CA TRP A 306 -9.32 26.05 21.46
C TRP A 306 -8.92 24.79 20.67
N PRO A 307 -9.09 23.58 21.26
CA PRO A 307 -9.01 22.32 20.53
C PRO A 307 -10.14 22.18 19.51
N ALA A 308 -9.83 21.56 18.37
CA ALA A 308 -10.85 21.18 17.39
C ALA A 308 -10.57 19.79 16.76
N ILE A 309 -11.66 19.08 16.50
CA ILE A 309 -11.75 17.86 15.68
C ILE A 309 -12.75 18.20 14.58
N TRP A 310 -12.27 18.32 13.35
CA TRP A 310 -13.01 18.93 12.27
C TRP A 310 -12.55 18.41 10.92
N MET A 311 -13.26 18.79 9.87
CA MET A 311 -13.02 18.28 8.52
C MET A 311 -13.17 19.40 7.49
N LEU A 312 -12.31 19.35 6.47
CA LEU A 312 -12.36 20.22 5.29
C LEU A 312 -12.36 19.37 4.02
N PRO A 313 -12.86 19.91 2.90
CA PRO A 313 -12.86 19.21 1.63
C PRO A 313 -11.43 19.12 1.08
N THR A 314 -11.08 17.96 0.51
CA THR A 314 -9.78 17.74 -0.14
C THR A 314 -9.54 18.72 -1.29
N TYR A 315 -10.62 19.04 -2.02
CA TYR A 315 -10.61 19.97 -3.13
C TYR A 315 -11.64 21.08 -2.92
N SER A 316 -11.35 22.29 -3.41
CA SER A 316 -12.31 23.40 -3.37
C SER A 316 -13.24 23.38 -4.59
N VAL A 317 -13.98 22.30 -4.81
CA VAL A 317 -14.80 22.07 -6.02
C VAL A 317 -15.85 23.17 -6.24
N TYR A 318 -16.40 23.72 -5.16
CA TYR A 318 -17.42 24.78 -5.20
C TYR A 318 -16.85 26.17 -4.92
N GLY A 319 -15.52 26.30 -4.84
CA GLY A 319 -14.82 27.53 -4.51
C GLY A 319 -14.18 27.50 -3.12
N GLY A 320 -13.42 28.55 -2.78
CA GLY A 320 -12.74 28.66 -1.49
C GLY A 320 -13.72 28.72 -0.31
N TRP A 321 -13.19 28.61 0.90
CA TRP A 321 -14.00 28.64 2.12
C TRP A 321 -14.95 29.86 2.18
N PRO A 322 -16.22 29.70 2.59
CA PRO A 322 -16.86 28.46 3.07
C PRO A 322 -17.57 27.65 1.97
N ALA A 323 -17.34 27.96 0.70
CA ALA A 323 -18.17 27.46 -0.39
C ALA A 323 -18.08 25.94 -0.61
N SER A 324 -16.94 25.34 -0.32
CA SER A 324 -16.76 23.88 -0.40
C SER A 324 -17.03 23.14 0.92
N GLY A 325 -17.48 23.84 1.96
CA GLY A 325 -17.89 23.23 3.23
C GLY A 325 -16.79 23.12 4.28
N GLU A 326 -17.24 22.97 5.52
CA GLU A 326 -16.46 22.65 6.73
C GLU A 326 -17.40 21.95 7.73
N ILE A 327 -16.91 20.90 8.38
CA ILE A 327 -17.66 20.14 9.39
C ILE A 327 -16.85 20.10 10.67
N ASP A 328 -17.30 20.82 11.69
CA ASP A 328 -16.71 20.84 13.01
C ASP A 328 -17.42 19.81 13.90
N ILE A 329 -16.80 18.64 14.05
CA ILE A 329 -17.34 17.53 14.87
C ILE A 329 -17.30 17.92 16.35
N MET A 330 -16.22 18.58 16.77
CA MET A 330 -16.04 19.08 18.13
C MET A 330 -15.12 20.29 18.13
N GLU A 331 -15.59 21.38 18.71
CA GLU A 331 -14.77 22.47 19.21
C GLU A 331 -15.02 22.67 20.70
N HIS A 332 -14.01 23.16 21.42
CA HIS A 332 -14.13 23.47 22.84
C HIS A 332 -13.34 24.72 23.18
N ALA A 333 -13.92 25.60 23.98
CA ALA A 333 -13.30 26.87 24.34
C ALA A 333 -13.67 27.25 25.79
N PRO A 334 -12.95 26.74 26.81
CA PRO A 334 -13.31 26.92 28.22
C PRO A 334 -13.56 28.37 28.65
N GLY A 335 -12.83 29.32 28.05
CA GLY A 335 -12.95 30.76 28.34
C GLY A 335 -14.18 31.42 27.73
N THR A 336 -14.73 30.84 26.66
CA THR A 336 -15.80 31.45 25.85
C THR A 336 -17.13 30.73 26.04
N THR A 337 -17.13 29.40 25.91
CA THR A 337 -18.34 28.59 26.06
C THR A 337 -18.48 27.99 27.45
N GLY A 338 -17.39 27.86 28.20
CA GLY A 338 -17.35 27.23 29.53
C GLY A 338 -16.69 25.85 29.51
N LEU A 339 -16.09 25.44 30.63
CA LEU A 339 -15.23 24.26 30.72
C LEU A 339 -15.89 22.94 30.29
N ASN A 340 -17.19 22.76 30.53
CA ASN A 340 -17.90 21.54 30.16
C ASN A 340 -18.66 21.68 28.84
N ASN A 341 -18.49 22.76 28.09
CA ASN A 341 -19.33 23.04 26.92
C ASN A 341 -18.55 22.88 25.63
N ILE A 342 -18.99 21.95 24.78
CA ILE A 342 -18.47 21.79 23.43
C ILE A 342 -19.42 22.40 22.39
N LEU A 343 -18.93 22.55 21.17
CA LEU A 343 -19.68 22.97 20.01
C LEU A 343 -19.48 21.95 18.88
N ALA A 344 -20.51 21.80 18.06
CA ALA A 344 -20.41 21.21 16.74
C ALA A 344 -21.08 22.17 15.77
N THR A 345 -20.48 22.33 14.59
CA THR A 345 -20.86 23.38 13.65
C THR A 345 -20.69 22.88 12.22
N VAL A 346 -21.54 23.35 11.32
CA VAL A 346 -21.37 23.20 9.88
C VAL A 346 -21.29 24.58 9.25
N HIS A 347 -20.30 24.77 8.37
CA HIS A 347 -20.16 25.97 7.57
C HIS A 347 -20.31 25.68 6.07
N THR A 348 -21.10 26.52 5.40
CA THR A 348 -21.38 26.48 3.95
C THR A 348 -21.48 27.92 3.41
N SER A 349 -21.63 28.08 2.10
CA SER A 349 -21.93 29.40 1.50
C SER A 349 -23.18 30.04 2.11
N ALA A 350 -24.23 29.23 2.34
CA ALA A 350 -25.49 29.69 2.90
C ALA A 350 -25.43 29.91 4.42
N TYR A 351 -24.63 29.13 5.15
CA TYR A 351 -24.58 29.12 6.60
C TYR A 351 -23.14 29.26 7.11
N ASN A 352 -22.73 30.44 7.58
CA ASN A 352 -21.36 30.61 8.08
C ASN A 352 -21.24 31.75 9.10
N VAL A 353 -20.11 31.76 9.81
CA VAL A 353 -19.84 32.72 10.88
C VAL A 353 -19.84 34.17 10.40
N SER A 354 -19.44 34.45 9.15
CA SER A 354 -19.44 35.82 8.60
C SER A 354 -20.86 36.41 8.45
N GLN A 355 -21.85 35.53 8.29
CA GLN A 355 -23.28 35.87 8.22
C GLN A 355 -23.99 35.67 9.56
N ASN A 356 -23.31 35.11 10.57
CA ASN A 356 -23.84 34.79 11.89
C ASN A 356 -25.11 33.92 11.82
N ASN A 357 -25.10 32.91 10.93
CA ASN A 357 -26.20 32.00 10.67
C ASN A 357 -25.74 30.54 10.44
N GLN A 358 -24.53 30.20 10.87
CA GLN A 358 -23.98 28.84 10.80
C GLN A 358 -24.93 27.81 11.45
N VAL A 359 -24.91 26.58 10.94
CA VAL A 359 -25.71 25.50 11.51
C VAL A 359 -24.99 24.96 12.74
N SER A 360 -25.57 25.17 13.91
CA SER A 360 -25.02 24.71 15.20
C SER A 360 -26.14 24.56 16.23
N ASN A 361 -26.03 23.60 17.14
CA ASN A 361 -26.94 23.52 18.30
C ASN A 361 -26.48 24.42 19.46
N GLY A 362 -25.43 25.22 19.27
CA GLY A 362 -24.83 26.04 20.30
C GLY A 362 -24.07 25.21 21.35
N PRO A 363 -23.62 25.84 22.45
CA PRO A 363 -22.85 25.15 23.48
C PRO A 363 -23.66 24.04 24.14
N ILE A 364 -23.16 22.81 24.10
CA ILE A 364 -23.77 21.65 24.76
C ILE A 364 -22.90 21.18 25.93
N GLU A 365 -23.52 20.99 27.08
CA GLU A 365 -22.85 20.53 28.29
C GLU A 365 -22.50 19.03 28.20
N VAL A 366 -21.21 18.76 28.20
CA VAL A 366 -20.58 17.44 28.27
C VAL A 366 -19.67 17.43 29.50
N SER A 367 -20.22 17.00 30.63
CA SER A 367 -19.47 16.91 31.89
C SER A 367 -18.26 15.99 31.77
N GLY A 368 -17.11 16.45 32.27
CA GLY A 368 -15.88 15.66 32.31
C GLY A 368 -15.15 15.53 30.98
N ALA A 369 -15.49 16.33 29.95
CA ALA A 369 -14.79 16.32 28.66
C ALA A 369 -13.28 16.60 28.76
N SER A 370 -12.85 17.34 29.79
CA SER A 370 -11.42 17.59 30.07
C SER A 370 -10.81 16.60 31.08
N ASP A 371 -11.62 15.79 31.75
CA ASP A 371 -11.18 14.85 32.79
C ASP A 371 -11.05 13.41 32.26
N GLU A 372 -11.93 13.03 31.34
CA GLU A 372 -12.11 11.68 30.82
C GLU A 372 -12.05 11.68 29.28
N PHE A 373 -11.68 10.53 28.70
CA PHE A 373 -11.83 10.35 27.27
C PHE A 373 -13.31 10.19 26.91
N LYS A 374 -13.73 10.89 25.85
CA LYS A 374 -15.06 10.81 25.25
C LYS A 374 -14.89 10.49 23.76
N THR A 375 -15.87 9.85 23.14
CA THR A 375 -15.85 9.63 21.69
C THR A 375 -16.71 10.68 21.02
N TYR A 376 -16.09 11.50 20.19
CA TYR A 376 -16.74 12.47 19.32
C TYR A 376 -16.99 11.80 17.98
N LYS A 377 -18.26 11.67 17.60
CA LYS A 377 -18.69 10.91 16.45
C LYS A 377 -19.45 11.80 15.48
N LEU A 378 -19.01 11.80 14.23
CA LEU A 378 -19.81 12.27 13.10
C LEU A 378 -20.43 11.07 12.41
N THR A 379 -21.73 11.14 12.15
CA THR A 379 -22.45 10.29 11.20
C THR A 379 -22.76 11.15 9.98
N TRP A 380 -22.32 10.71 8.80
CA TRP A 380 -22.41 11.47 7.56
C TRP A 380 -22.91 10.58 6.43
N SER A 381 -24.00 10.99 5.76
CA SER A 381 -24.51 10.38 4.54
C SER A 381 -24.69 11.44 3.46
N GLN A 382 -25.21 11.05 2.29
CA GLN A 382 -25.61 12.00 1.25
C GLN A 382 -26.82 12.86 1.67
N ASP A 383 -27.58 12.40 2.67
CA ASP A 383 -28.86 13.00 3.07
C ASP A 383 -28.74 13.80 4.37
N GLU A 384 -27.82 13.45 5.27
CA GLU A 384 -27.72 14.08 6.57
C GLU A 384 -26.32 13.99 7.21
N LEU A 385 -26.09 14.92 8.14
CA LEU A 385 -24.93 15.03 9.01
C LEU A 385 -25.43 15.10 10.46
N SER A 386 -24.85 14.29 11.34
CA SER A 386 -25.16 14.30 12.77
C SER A 386 -23.89 14.15 13.59
N ALA A 387 -23.66 15.10 14.51
CA ALA A 387 -22.55 15.01 15.46
C ALA A 387 -23.09 14.61 16.84
N GLU A 388 -22.45 13.61 17.44
CA GLU A 388 -22.81 13.03 18.73
C GLU A 388 -21.57 12.82 19.59
N VAL A 389 -21.74 12.91 20.90
CA VAL A 389 -20.70 12.57 21.88
C VAL A 389 -21.13 11.36 22.69
N ILE A 390 -20.32 10.31 22.66
CA ILE A 390 -20.47 9.16 23.56
C ILE A 390 -19.81 9.51 24.88
N ILE A 391 -20.61 9.59 25.94
CA ILE A 391 -20.18 10.13 27.24
C ILE A 391 -19.74 9.10 28.26
N ASP A 392 -19.99 7.81 28.02
CA ASP A 392 -19.52 6.71 28.86
C ASP A 392 -19.45 5.36 28.12
N ASP A 393 -18.86 4.37 28.76
CA ASP A 393 -18.68 3.01 28.22
C ASP A 393 -19.99 2.23 28.04
N ASN A 394 -21.13 2.73 28.57
CA ASN A 394 -22.44 2.11 28.34
C ASN A 394 -23.07 2.57 27.01
N GLY A 395 -22.39 3.44 26.27
CA GLY A 395 -22.88 3.97 24.99
C GLY A 395 -23.88 5.10 25.13
N ASN A 396 -23.96 5.76 26.29
CA ASN A 396 -24.81 6.94 26.42
C ASN A 396 -24.30 8.06 25.51
N THR A 397 -25.18 8.63 24.70
CA THR A 397 -24.85 9.70 23.75
C THR A 397 -25.54 11.02 24.05
N VAL A 398 -24.90 12.11 23.64
CA VAL A 398 -25.45 13.46 23.58
C VAL A 398 -25.31 13.96 22.14
N SER A 399 -26.43 14.27 21.48
CA SER A 399 -26.40 14.88 20.14
C SER A 399 -26.14 16.39 20.24
N THR A 400 -25.22 16.88 19.39
CA THR A 400 -24.76 18.28 19.39
C THR A 400 -24.95 18.98 18.05
N LEU A 401 -25.28 18.25 16.98
CA LEU A 401 -25.61 18.81 15.69
C LEU A 401 -26.50 17.83 14.92
N TYR A 402 -27.46 18.35 14.17
CA TYR A 402 -28.13 17.65 13.09
C TYR A 402 -28.33 18.63 11.92
N HIS A 403 -27.95 18.22 10.72
CA HIS A 403 -28.09 19.01 9.50
C HIS A 403 -28.51 18.10 8.35
N GLU A 404 -29.63 18.44 7.70
CA GLU A 404 -30.24 17.65 6.63
C GLU A 404 -29.97 18.30 5.26
N ASN A 405 -29.80 17.47 4.25
CA ASN A 405 -29.71 17.87 2.86
C ASN A 405 -31.10 18.10 2.27
N ASP A 406 -31.57 19.34 2.32
CA ASP A 406 -32.86 19.74 1.73
C ASP A 406 -32.84 19.79 0.18
N GLU A 407 -31.84 19.20 -0.49
CA GLU A 407 -31.64 19.19 -1.95
C GLU A 407 -31.57 20.58 -2.61
N ASN A 408 -31.19 21.62 -1.86
CA ASN A 408 -31.13 23.01 -2.34
C ASN A 408 -29.82 23.38 -3.07
N GLY A 409 -28.98 22.39 -3.36
CA GLY A 409 -27.71 22.53 -4.08
C GLY A 409 -26.51 22.85 -3.18
N SER A 410 -25.33 22.96 -3.81
CA SER A 410 -24.04 23.00 -3.11
C SER A 410 -23.81 24.23 -2.23
N GLU A 411 -24.59 25.30 -2.40
CA GLU A 411 -24.55 26.45 -1.48
C GLU A 411 -24.99 26.08 -0.06
N PHE A 412 -25.88 25.09 0.06
CA PHE A 412 -26.45 24.57 1.30
C PHE A 412 -25.82 23.24 1.68
N TRP A 413 -25.45 22.40 0.70
CA TRP A 413 -24.91 21.07 0.91
C TRP A 413 -23.68 20.79 0.02
N PRO A 414 -22.48 21.29 0.38
CA PRO A 414 -21.24 21.00 -0.33
C PRO A 414 -20.56 19.69 0.12
N PHE A 415 -21.29 18.79 0.79
CA PHE A 415 -20.78 17.56 1.42
C PHE A 415 -20.95 16.32 0.52
N ASP A 416 -20.84 16.50 -0.79
CA ASP A 416 -20.90 15.48 -1.83
C ASP A 416 -19.52 15.29 -2.51
N GLN A 417 -18.45 15.51 -1.75
CA GLN A 417 -17.06 15.40 -2.17
C GLN A 417 -16.20 14.83 -1.04
N ASP A 418 -14.95 14.46 -1.34
CA ASP A 418 -14.02 13.94 -0.34
C ASP A 418 -13.62 15.01 0.68
N PHE A 419 -13.64 14.62 1.95
CA PHE A 419 -13.14 15.41 3.08
C PHE A 419 -12.00 14.68 3.77
N PHE A 420 -11.14 15.45 4.44
CA PHE A 420 -10.06 14.97 5.27
C PHE A 420 -10.23 15.45 6.71
N ILE A 421 -9.63 14.75 7.67
CA ILE A 421 -9.69 15.06 9.10
C ILE A 421 -8.61 16.08 9.45
N LEU A 422 -8.94 17.02 10.33
CA LEU A 422 -8.05 17.97 10.98
C LEU A 422 -8.13 17.84 12.49
N LEU A 423 -6.96 17.80 13.13
CA LEU A 423 -6.79 17.79 14.59
C LEU A 423 -5.83 18.92 14.97
N ASN A 424 -6.26 19.85 15.82
CA ASN A 424 -5.40 20.93 16.28
C ASN A 424 -5.77 21.42 17.68
N LEU A 425 -4.83 22.15 18.27
CA LEU A 425 -5.03 22.88 19.52
C LEU A 425 -4.61 24.34 19.36
N ALA A 426 -5.56 25.21 19.01
CA ALA A 426 -5.33 26.64 18.96
C ALA A 426 -5.24 27.29 20.36
N VAL A 427 -4.70 28.50 20.41
CA VAL A 427 -4.60 29.34 21.60
C VAL A 427 -5.09 30.75 21.28
N GLY A 428 -6.06 31.23 22.03
CA GLY A 428 -6.68 32.53 21.84
C GLY A 428 -7.52 32.62 20.56
N GLY A 429 -7.48 33.77 19.90
CA GLY A 429 -8.28 34.06 18.72
C GLY A 429 -9.77 34.25 19.00
N ASN A 430 -10.55 34.30 17.92
CA ASN A 430 -11.97 34.62 17.95
C ASN A 430 -12.81 33.71 18.87
N MET A 431 -12.37 32.46 19.05
CA MET A 431 -13.08 31.45 19.86
C MET A 431 -12.36 31.11 21.17
N GLY A 432 -11.03 30.94 21.17
CA GLY A 432 -10.27 30.71 22.41
C GLY A 432 -10.30 31.91 23.36
N GLY A 433 -10.58 33.11 22.82
CA GLY A 433 -10.80 34.35 23.56
C GLY A 433 -9.51 35.11 23.85
N GLU A 434 -9.66 36.41 24.17
CA GLU A 434 -8.50 37.28 24.47
C GLU A 434 -7.89 37.03 25.86
N VAL A 435 -8.66 36.44 26.78
CA VAL A 435 -8.19 36.15 28.14
C VAL A 435 -7.59 34.75 28.17
N ILE A 436 -6.30 34.67 28.47
CA ILE A 436 -5.54 33.42 28.52
C ILE A 436 -4.98 33.22 29.93
N ASP A 437 -5.19 32.03 30.50
CA ASP A 437 -4.50 31.62 31.72
C ASP A 437 -3.13 31.06 31.39
N ASN A 438 -2.14 31.94 31.33
CA ASN A 438 -0.76 31.58 31.01
C ASN A 438 -0.14 30.56 32.00
N SER A 439 -0.70 30.42 33.21
CA SER A 439 -0.23 29.47 34.21
C SER A 439 -0.75 28.05 33.98
N ALA A 440 -1.76 27.89 33.12
CA ALA A 440 -2.31 26.59 32.76
C ALA A 440 -1.44 25.83 31.76
N PHE A 441 -0.52 26.49 31.04
CA PHE A 441 0.31 25.83 30.03
C PHE A 441 1.48 25.05 30.66
N PRO A 442 1.84 23.86 30.14
CA PRO A 442 1.35 23.22 28.91
C PRO A 442 -0.09 22.72 28.97
N GLN A 443 -0.77 22.69 27.83
CA GLN A 443 -2.10 22.10 27.66
C GLN A 443 -2.08 21.06 26.55
N ASP A 444 -2.76 19.94 26.78
CA ASP A 444 -2.76 18.78 25.89
C ASP A 444 -4.18 18.50 25.38
N LEU A 445 -4.31 18.32 24.07
CA LEU A 445 -5.37 17.54 23.46
C LEU A 445 -4.82 16.13 23.27
N LYS A 446 -5.46 15.13 23.91
CA LYS A 446 -5.03 13.72 23.82
C LYS A 446 -6.04 12.92 23.02
N ILE A 447 -5.58 12.18 22.03
CA ILE A 447 -6.40 11.33 21.17
C ILE A 447 -5.95 9.88 21.35
N ASP A 448 -6.89 9.02 21.70
CA ASP A 448 -6.71 7.57 21.88
C ASP A 448 -6.81 6.84 20.55
N TYR A 449 -7.83 7.15 19.74
CA TYR A 449 -7.92 6.65 18.38
C TYR A 449 -8.66 7.62 17.46
N VAL A 450 -8.40 7.47 16.17
CA VAL A 450 -9.23 7.97 15.08
C VAL A 450 -9.69 6.77 14.27
N ARG A 451 -11.00 6.64 14.06
CA ARG A 451 -11.59 5.56 13.26
C ARG A 451 -12.59 6.14 12.27
N VAL A 452 -12.51 5.69 11.04
CA VAL A 452 -13.50 5.96 10.01
C VAL A 452 -14.05 4.63 9.54
N SER A 453 -15.37 4.53 9.52
CA SER A 453 -16.05 3.32 9.09
C SER A 453 -17.20 3.64 8.14
N GLN A 454 -17.38 2.81 7.12
CA GLN A 454 -18.39 2.96 6.09
C GLN A 454 -19.44 1.86 6.27
N ARG A 455 -20.71 2.24 6.32
CA ARG A 455 -21.82 1.29 6.28
C ARG A 455 -21.82 0.60 4.91
N GLY A 456 -21.85 -0.73 4.92
CA GLY A 456 -22.07 -1.51 3.70
C GLY A 456 -23.38 -1.13 2.99
N CYS A 457 -23.39 -1.26 1.67
CA CYS A 457 -24.58 -1.05 0.85
C CYS A 457 -25.44 -2.31 0.86
N ASN A 458 -26.50 -2.32 1.66
CA ASN A 458 -27.50 -3.39 1.64
C ASN A 458 -28.55 -3.11 0.55
N GLU A 459 -28.97 -4.15 -0.16
CA GLU A 459 -30.32 -4.23 -0.76
C GLU A 459 -31.28 -4.99 0.18
#